data_AF-A0A9P0M5T5-F1
#
_entry.id   AF-A0A9P0M5T5-F1
#
_cell.length_a   1.000
_cell.length_b   1.000
_cell.length_c   1.000
_cell.angle_alpha   90.00
_cell.angle_beta   90.00
_cell.angle_gamma   90.00
#
_symmetry.space_group_name_H-M   'P 1'
#
loop_
_entity.id
_entity.type
_entity.pdbx_description
1 polymer ?
#
loop_
_entity_poly.entity_id
_entity_poly.type
_entity_poly.pdbx_seq_one_letter_code
_entity_poly.pdbx_strand_id
1 'polypeptide(L)'
;MLRQDILTNLNGIFKLDSTFGYTKIMCINFVVVLTCIMFACFLPRIGTLIRYTGALSGLVYIFLLPSLLQMASLKKDDRLTAPKAIFYCCIIVIGSLNLFSQFFISDTQ
;
A
#
# COMPACT_ATOMS: atom_id res chain seq x y z
N MET A 1 -36.16 -10.25 -10.97
CA MET A 1 -34.86 -10.15 -11.66
C MET A 1 -33.80 -9.54 -10.75
N LEU A 2 -33.86 -8.25 -10.39
CA LEU A 2 -32.81 -7.55 -9.62
C LEU A 2 -32.31 -8.24 -8.33
N ARG A 3 -33.19 -8.83 -7.52
CA ARG A 3 -32.77 -9.51 -6.27
C ARG A 3 -31.97 -10.79 -6.51
N GLN A 4 -32.21 -11.50 -7.62
CA GLN A 4 -31.47 -12.73 -7.91
C GLN A 4 -30.07 -12.42 -8.44
N ASP A 5 -29.88 -11.34 -9.20
CA ASP A 5 -28.56 -10.89 -9.63
C ASP A 5 -27.68 -10.45 -8.44
N ILE A 6 -28.28 -9.77 -7.46
CA ILE A 6 -27.60 -9.38 -6.22
C ILE A 6 -27.17 -10.63 -5.44
N LEU A 7 -28.07 -11.61 -5.28
CA LEU A 7 -27.76 -12.83 -4.53
C LEU A 7 -26.69 -13.69 -5.24
N THR A 8 -26.69 -13.77 -6.57
CA THR A 8 -25.68 -14.50 -7.33
C THR A 8 -24.30 -13.83 -7.24
N ASN A 9 -24.22 -12.50 -7.28
CA ASN A 9 -22.95 -11.78 -7.07
C ASN A 9 -22.44 -11.90 -5.63
N LEU A 10 -23.35 -11.83 -4.65
CA LEU A 10 -23.00 -12.00 -3.24
C LEU A 10 -22.43 -13.41 -2.98
N ASN A 11 -23.06 -14.42 -3.57
CA ASN A 11 -22.60 -15.81 -3.47
C ASN A 11 -21.26 -16.00 -4.23
N GLY A 12 -21.05 -15.32 -5.36
CA GLY A 12 -19.76 -15.29 -6.06
C GLY A 12 -18.62 -14.71 -5.22
N ILE A 13 -18.87 -13.61 -4.50
CA ILE A 13 -17.92 -13.01 -3.56
C ILE A 13 -17.63 -13.96 -2.39
N PHE A 14 -18.67 -14.59 -1.83
CA PHE A 14 -18.50 -15.50 -0.68
C PHE A 14 -17.87 -16.86 -1.07
N LYS A 15 -18.03 -17.28 -2.32
CA LYS A 15 -17.41 -18.50 -2.86
C LYS A 15 -15.91 -18.33 -3.14
N LEU A 16 -15.44 -17.09 -3.33
CA LEU A 16 -14.01 -16.78 -3.28
C LEU A 16 -13.42 -17.00 -1.87
N ASP A 17 -14.22 -16.80 -0.82
CA ASP A 17 -13.80 -16.83 0.58
C ASP A 17 -13.69 -18.26 1.15
N SER A 18 -14.56 -19.19 0.72
CA SER A 18 -14.59 -20.55 1.28
C SER A 18 -13.44 -21.48 0.83
N THR A 19 -12.53 -21.03 -0.04
CA THR A 19 -11.34 -21.80 -0.46
C THR A 19 -10.06 -21.36 0.26
N PHE A 20 -10.16 -20.54 1.32
CA PHE A 20 -9.08 -20.35 2.27
C PHE A 20 -9.00 -21.55 3.21
N GLY A 21 -8.60 -22.71 2.67
CA GLY A 21 -8.30 -23.89 3.49
C GLY A 21 -7.27 -23.53 4.56
N TYR A 22 -7.40 -24.10 5.76
CA TYR A 22 -6.51 -23.90 6.90
C TYR A 22 -5.02 -23.94 6.53
N THR A 23 -4.65 -24.78 5.54
CA THR A 23 -3.30 -24.88 4.98
C THR A 23 -2.78 -23.58 4.37
N LYS A 24 -3.61 -22.81 3.65
CA LYS A 24 -3.20 -21.50 3.08
C LYS A 24 -2.94 -20.48 4.17
N ILE A 25 -3.80 -20.44 5.19
CA ILE A 25 -3.67 -19.53 6.33
C ILE A 25 -2.41 -19.88 7.13
N MET A 26 -2.17 -21.16 7.40
CA MET A 26 -0.94 -21.63 8.05
C MET A 26 0.31 -21.29 7.24
N CYS A 27 0.27 -21.45 5.91
CA CYS A 27 1.38 -21.10 5.04
C CYS A 27 1.71 -19.60 5.11
N ILE A 28 0.72 -18.71 5.02
CA ILE A 28 0.94 -17.26 5.12
C ILE A 28 1.52 -16.89 6.49
N ASN A 29 0.95 -17.40 7.58
CA ASN A 29 1.45 -17.13 8.93
C ASN A 29 2.89 -17.63 9.10
N PHE A 30 3.20 -18.82 8.60
CA PHE A 30 4.55 -19.37 8.63
C PHE A 30 5.55 -18.47 7.88
N VAL A 31 5.19 -17.99 6.68
CA VAL A 31 6.03 -17.06 5.89
C VAL A 31 6.26 -15.75 6.63
N VAL A 32 5.22 -15.18 7.25
CA VAL A 32 5.34 -13.93 8.02
C VAL A 32 6.30 -14.12 9.20
N VAL A 33 6.11 -15.18 10.00
CA VAL A 33 6.97 -15.47 11.16
C VAL A 33 8.42 -15.72 10.72
N LEU A 34 8.63 -16.50 9.65
CA LEU A 34 9.96 -16.76 9.10
C LEU A 34 10.66 -15.46 8.68
N THR A 35 9.92 -14.57 8.02
CA THR A 35 10.41 -13.26 7.61
C THR A 35 10.83 -12.43 8.82
N CYS A 36 10.00 -12.38 9.88
CA CYS A 36 10.35 -11.69 11.12
C CYS A 36 11.62 -12.25 11.77
N ILE A 37 11.77 -13.58 11.83
CA ILE A 37 12.96 -14.23 12.40
C ILE A 37 14.21 -13.90 11.57
N MET A 38 14.12 -13.97 10.23
CA MET A 38 15.22 -13.60 9.33
C MET A 38 15.66 -12.14 9.58
N PHE A 39 14.72 -11.21 9.66
CA PHE A 39 15.03 -9.81 9.96
C PHE A 39 15.64 -9.62 11.35
N ALA A 40 15.15 -10.33 12.37
CA ALA A 40 15.71 -10.27 13.72
C ALA A 40 17.15 -10.79 13.79
N CYS A 41 17.50 -11.83 13.03
CA CYS A 41 18.84 -12.40 13.01
C CYS A 41 19.83 -11.56 12.17
N PHE A 42 19.42 -11.10 10.97
CA PHE A 42 20.34 -10.45 10.02
C PHE A 42 20.36 -8.91 10.11
N LEU A 43 19.28 -8.27 10.53
CA LEU A 43 19.15 -6.81 10.64
C LEU A 43 18.69 -6.40 12.07
N PRO A 44 19.57 -6.50 13.08
CA PRO A 44 19.24 -6.09 14.46
C PRO A 44 19.00 -4.58 14.62
N ARG A 45 19.25 -3.78 13.57
CA ARG A 45 19.01 -2.33 13.55
C ARG A 45 17.55 -2.03 13.22
N ILE A 46 16.72 -2.03 14.27
CA ILE A 46 15.27 -1.74 14.20
C ILE A 46 15.00 -0.38 13.53
N GLY A 47 15.85 0.63 13.77
CA GLY A 47 15.70 1.95 13.19
C GLY A 47 15.74 1.97 11.66
N THR A 48 16.58 1.15 11.04
CA THR A 48 16.66 1.04 9.57
C THR A 48 15.37 0.45 9.00
N LEU A 49 14.86 -0.62 9.63
CA LEU A 49 13.58 -1.23 9.26
C LEU A 49 12.41 -0.24 9.34
N ILE A 50 12.28 0.47 10.46
CA ILE A 50 11.20 1.46 10.64
C ILE A 50 11.30 2.58 9.61
N ARG A 51 12.52 3.05 9.29
CA ARG A 51 12.74 4.13 8.33
C ARG A 51 12.35 3.76 6.91
N TYR A 52 12.76 2.59 6.42
CA TYR A 52 12.40 2.13 5.07
C TYR A 52 10.93 1.75 4.97
N THR A 53 10.40 0.99 5.93
CA THR A 53 8.99 0.59 5.93
C THR A 53 8.07 1.79 6.12
N GLY A 54 8.43 2.75 6.96
CA GLY A 54 7.71 4.01 7.19
C GLY A 54 7.72 4.93 5.97
N ALA A 55 8.87 5.08 5.29
CA ALA A 55 8.93 5.89 4.07
C ALA A 55 8.12 5.26 2.91
N LEU A 56 8.18 3.93 2.76
CA LEU A 56 7.44 3.22 1.71
C LEU A 56 5.93 3.22 1.97
N SER A 57 5.51 2.90 3.21
CA SER A 57 4.10 2.94 3.58
C SER A 57 3.55 4.36 3.60
N GLY A 58 4.33 5.35 4.03
CA GLY A 58 3.97 6.77 3.97
C GLY A 58 3.79 7.27 2.53
N LEU A 59 4.67 6.88 1.61
CA LEU A 59 4.50 7.17 0.19
C LEU A 59 3.17 6.62 -0.34
N VAL A 60 2.90 5.34 -0.13
CA VAL A 60 1.71 4.69 -0.71
C VAL A 60 0.42 5.17 -0.04
N TYR A 61 0.33 5.12 1.29
CA TYR A 61 -0.92 5.35 2.01
C TYR A 61 -1.21 6.83 2.28
N ILE A 62 -0.18 7.63 2.57
CA ILE A 62 -0.37 9.03 3.00
C ILE A 62 -0.30 9.98 1.79
N PHE A 63 0.63 9.75 0.85
CA PHE A 63 0.83 10.68 -0.25
C PHE A 63 0.16 10.24 -1.55
N LEU A 64 0.34 8.98 -1.96
CA LEU A 64 -0.12 8.48 -3.26
C LEU A 64 -1.63 8.25 -3.27
N LEU A 65 -2.15 7.47 -2.32
CA LEU A 65 -3.54 7.05 -2.30
C LEU A 65 -4.55 8.23 -2.29
N PRO A 66 -4.47 9.22 -1.37
CA PRO A 66 -5.43 10.33 -1.36
C PRO A 66 -5.24 11.28 -2.54
N SER A 67 -4.01 11.44 -3.06
CA SER A 67 -3.74 12.30 -4.22
C SER A 67 -4.32 11.71 -5.49
N LEU A 68 -4.11 10.40 -5.73
CA LEU A 68 -4.69 9.69 -6.86
C LEU A 68 -6.21 9.63 -6.77
N LEU A 69 -6.76 9.38 -5.58
CA LEU A 69 -8.21 9.34 -5.36
C LEU A 69 -8.85 10.69 -5.69
N GLN A 70 -8.28 11.79 -5.20
CA GLN A 70 -8.77 13.13 -5.49
C GLN A 70 -8.63 13.45 -6.99
N MET A 71 -7.50 13.14 -7.61
CA MET A 71 -7.30 13.39 -9.04
C MET A 71 -8.28 12.57 -9.91
N ALA A 72 -8.54 11.32 -9.54
CA ALA A 72 -9.52 10.47 -10.22
C ALA A 72 -10.95 10.99 -10.05
N SER A 73 -11.31 11.53 -8.88
CA SER A 73 -12.62 12.16 -8.64
C SER A 73 -12.77 13.44 -9.48
N LEU A 74 -11.77 14.33 -9.45
CA LEU A 74 -11.84 15.58 -10.21
C LEU A 74 -11.82 15.37 -11.73
N LYS A 75 -11.19 14.28 -12.20
CA LYS A 75 -11.25 13.88 -13.62
C LYS A 75 -12.66 13.44 -14.03
N LYS A 76 -13.40 12.78 -13.14
CA LYS A 76 -14.80 12.38 -13.39
C LYS A 76 -15.75 13.59 -13.42
N ASP A 77 -15.43 14.63 -12.66
CA ASP A 77 -16.25 15.84 -12.59
C ASP A 77 -15.92 16.87 -13.68
N ASP A 78 -14.98 16.59 -14.60
CA ASP A 78 -14.48 17.53 -15.65
C ASP A 78 -13.98 18.89 -15.10
N ARG A 79 -13.63 18.93 -13.81
CA ARG A 79 -13.23 20.15 -13.06
C ARG A 79 -11.73 20.16 -12.75
N LEU A 80 -10.93 19.45 -13.55
CA LEU A 80 -9.51 19.29 -13.31
C LEU A 80 -8.76 20.61 -13.61
N THR A 81 -8.69 21.49 -12.62
CA THR A 81 -7.92 22.74 -12.72
C THR A 81 -6.42 22.41 -12.65
N ALA A 82 -5.65 22.81 -13.67
CA ALA A 82 -4.19 22.62 -13.74
C ALA A 82 -3.41 22.89 -12.43
N PRO A 83 -3.64 23.97 -11.66
CA PRO A 83 -2.95 24.21 -10.38
C PRO A 83 -3.18 23.12 -9.33
N LYS A 84 -4.38 22.52 -9.28
CA LYS A 84 -4.66 21.44 -8.32
C LYS A 84 -3.90 20.17 -8.68
N ALA A 85 -3.83 19.83 -9.97
CA ALA A 85 -3.07 18.69 -10.45
C ALA A 85 -1.57 18.83 -10.13
N ILE A 86 -1.01 20.04 -10.31
CA ILE A 86 0.38 20.34 -9.95
C ILE A 86 0.61 20.13 -8.45
N PHE A 87 -0.29 20.62 -7.59
CA PHE A 87 -0.18 20.47 -6.14
C PHE A 87 -0.16 18.99 -5.70
N TYR A 88 -1.07 18.16 -6.23
CA TYR A 88 -1.06 16.72 -5.93
C TYR A 88 0.20 16.01 -6.45
N CYS A 89 0.68 16.39 -7.63
CA CYS A 89 1.95 15.87 -8.16
C CYS A 89 3.13 16.23 -7.26
N CYS A 90 3.21 17.48 -6.78
CA CYS A 90 4.26 17.92 -5.85
C CYS A 90 4.27 17.08 -4.57
N ILE A 91 3.10 16.76 -4.02
CA ILE A 91 2.99 15.91 -2.81
C ILE A 91 3.54 14.49 -3.08
N ILE A 92 3.19 13.89 -4.22
CA ILE A 92 3.71 12.56 -4.60
C ILE A 92 5.23 12.60 -4.79
N VAL A 93 5.75 13.66 -5.40
CA VAL A 93 7.19 13.88 -5.58
C VAL A 93 7.88 14.00 -4.22
N ILE A 94 7.36 14.79 -3.29
CA ILE A 94 7.90 14.93 -1.92
C ILE A 94 7.92 13.58 -1.21
N GLY A 95 6.84 12.80 -1.30
CA GLY A 95 6.79 11.45 -0.74
C GLY A 95 7.85 10.53 -1.36
N SER A 96 8.08 10.64 -2.66
CA SER A 96 9.09 9.84 -3.37
C SER A 96 10.50 10.25 -2.94
N LEU A 97 10.76 11.55 -2.80
CA LEU A 97 12.01 12.09 -2.27
C LEU A 97 12.29 11.63 -0.83
N ASN A 98 11.25 11.47 0.00
CA ASN A 98 11.39 10.88 1.33
C ASN A 98 11.95 9.46 1.25
N LEU A 99 11.41 8.61 0.36
CA LEU A 99 11.93 7.26 0.15
C LEU A 99 13.37 7.28 -0.37
N PHE A 100 13.67 8.13 -1.36
CA PHE A 100 15.03 8.27 -1.88
C PHE A 100 16.02 8.72 -0.81
N SER A 101 15.65 9.68 0.04
CA SER A 101 16.49 10.16 1.14
C SER A 101 16.94 9.03 2.08
N GLN A 102 16.09 8.02 2.31
CA GLN A 102 16.47 6.87 3.14
C GLN A 102 17.58 6.01 2.52
N PHE A 103 17.70 5.96 1.19
CA PHE A 103 18.81 5.31 0.52
C PHE A 103 20.11 6.11 0.66
N PHE A 104 20.07 7.42 0.39
CA PHE A 104 21.26 8.27 0.44
C PHE A 104 21.83 8.46 1.85
N ILE A 105 20.98 8.52 2.87
CA ILE A 105 21.42 8.66 4.27
C ILE A 105 22.05 7.36 4.81
N SER A 106 21.91 6.24 4.10
CA SER A 106 22.48 4.95 4.50
C SER A 106 23.94 4.79 4.05
N ASP A 107 24.47 5.74 3.25
CA ASP A 107 25.84 5.68 2.70
C ASP A 107 26.92 6.39 3.54
N THR A 108 26.57 7.00 4.68
CA THR A 108 27.57 7.68 5.53
C THR A 108 27.74 6.94 6.85
N GLN A 109 28.66 5.97 6.84
CA GLN A 109 29.45 5.38 7.95
C GLN A 109 28.70 4.98 9.24
#